data_AF-A0A3C2AGX3-F1
#
_entry.id   AF-A0A3C2AGX3-F1
#
_cell.length_a   1.000
_cell.length_b   1.000
_cell.length_c   1.000
_cell.angle_alpha   90.00
_cell.angle_beta   90.00
_cell.angle_gamma   90.00
#
_symmetry.space_group_name_H-M   'P 1'
#
loop_
_entity.id
_entity.type
_entity.pdbx_description
1 polymer ?
#
loop_
_entity_poly.entity_id
_entity_poly.type
_entity_poly.pdbx_seq_one_letter_code
_entity_poly.pdbx_strand_id
1 'polypeptide(L)' 'YEEKTGFDLKNQVFYYAFGAFKIGVIIQQIYARYKKGLTKDPRFANLIYSVKACGANASRAIEKDKI' A
#
# COMPACT_ATOMS: atom_id res chain seq x y z
N TYR A 1 -8.40 20.58 -0.61
CA TYR A 1 -8.27 20.06 0.77
C TYR A 1 -7.51 21.06 1.62
N GLU A 2 -6.32 21.48 1.17
CA GLU A 2 -5.51 22.56 1.77
C GLU A 2 -6.30 23.85 2.02
N GLU A 3 -6.97 24.43 1.01
CA GLU A 3 -7.78 25.65 1.19
C GLU A 3 -8.89 25.54 2.26
N LYS A 4 -9.39 24.33 2.51
CA LYS A 4 -10.48 24.08 3.48
C LYS A 4 -9.98 23.69 4.86
N THR A 5 -8.73 23.23 4.98
CA THR A 5 -8.20 22.61 6.21
C THR A 5 -6.90 23.24 6.71
N GLY A 6 -6.23 24.05 5.89
CA GLY A 6 -4.88 24.55 6.13
C GLY A 6 -3.79 23.47 6.10
N PHE A 7 -4.12 22.22 5.70
CA PHE A 7 -3.15 21.13 5.68
C PHE A 7 -2.21 21.27 4.48
N ASP A 8 -0.92 21.47 4.77
CA ASP A 8 0.15 21.61 3.78
C ASP A 8 0.32 20.31 2.97
N LEU A 9 0.16 20.42 1.65
CA LEU A 9 0.21 19.31 0.71
C LEU A 9 1.58 19.10 0.05
N LYS A 10 2.64 19.80 0.47
CA LYS A 10 3.97 19.71 -0.14
C LYS A 10 4.57 18.29 -0.17
N ASN A 11 4.29 17.46 0.84
CA ASN A 11 4.86 16.12 0.97
C ASN A 11 3.88 15.00 0.56
N GLN A 12 2.95 15.29 -0.35
CA GLN A 12 1.93 14.32 -0.80
C GLN A 12 2.52 12.97 -1.24
N VAL A 13 3.62 12.98 -2.01
CA VAL A 13 4.28 11.76 -2.51
C VAL A 13 4.76 10.87 -1.36
N PHE A 14 5.34 11.47 -0.31
CA PHE A 14 5.74 10.74 0.89
C PHE A 14 4.54 10.07 1.56
N TYR A 15 3.45 10.81 1.78
CA TYR A 15 2.26 10.26 2.43
C TYR A 15 1.57 9.18 1.58
N TYR A 16 1.60 9.33 0.26
CA TYR A 16 1.11 8.31 -0.66
C TYR A 16 1.94 7.03 -0.59
N ALA A 17 3.27 7.14 -0.68
CA ALA A 17 4.18 6.00 -0.58
C ALA A 17 4.07 5.31 0.79
N PHE A 18 3.98 6.09 1.87
CA PHE A 18 3.75 5.57 3.23
C PHE A 18 2.41 4.83 3.35
N GLY A 19 1.33 5.40 2.80
CA GLY A 19 0.02 4.77 2.78
C GLY A 19 0.02 3.45 2.00
N ALA A 20 0.63 3.44 0.81
CA ALA A 20 0.79 2.23 0.00
C ALA A 20 1.62 1.16 0.73
N PHE A 21 2.72 1.54 1.39
CA PHE A 21 3.52 0.64 2.22
C PHE A 21 2.71 0.04 3.37
N LYS A 22 2.00 0.87 4.14
CA LYS A 22 1.16 0.43 5.27
C LYS A 22 0.09 -0.58 4.82
N ILE A 23 -0.59 -0.30 3.71
CA ILE A 23 -1.58 -1.22 3.11
C ILE A 23 -0.89 -2.51 2.65
N GLY A 24 0.24 -2.41 1.95
CA GLY A 24 1.02 -3.55 1.50
C GLY A 24 1.40 -4.50 2.64
N VAL A 25 1.86 -3.95 3.78
CA VAL A 25 2.19 -4.74 4.99
C VAL A 25 0.96 -5.46 5.55
N ILE A 26 -0.19 -4.78 5.67
CA ILE A 26 -1.43 -5.40 6.15
C ILE A 26 -1.82 -6.59 5.26
N ILE A 27 -1.80 -6.39 3.94
CA ILE A 27 -2.12 -7.43 2.95
C ILE A 27 -1.12 -8.59 3.02
N GLN A 28 0.18 -8.27 3.13
CA GLN A 28 1.25 -9.27 3.23
C GLN A 28 1.09 -10.15 4.48
N GLN A 29 0.64 -9.59 5.60
CA GLN A 29 0.37 -10.34 6.82
C GLN A 29 -0.83 -11.29 6.67
N ILE A 30 -1.89 -10.87 5.97
CA ILE A 30 -3.05 -11.74 5.66
C ILE A 30 -2.62 -12.90 4.75
N TYR A 31 -1.88 -12.60 3.68
CA TYR A 31 -1.34 -13.62 2.77
C TYR A 31 -0.42 -14.60 3.51
N ALA A 32 0.45 -14.11 4.40
CA ALA A 32 1.34 -14.96 5.18
C ALA A 32 0.58 -15.94 6.09
N ARG A 33 -0.54 -15.50 6.70
CA ARG A 33 -1.41 -16.38 7.50
C ARG A 33 -2.08 -17.44 6.63
N TYR A 34 -2.57 -17.06 5.44
CA TYR A 34 -3.13 -18.00 4.46
C TYR A 34 -2.10 -19.04 4.02
N LYS A 35 -0.89 -18.62 3.65
CA LYS A 35 0.21 -19.51 3.24
C LYS A 35 0.62 -20.49 4.34
N LYS A 36 0.49 -20.10 5.61
CA LYS A 36 0.73 -20.97 6.79
C LYS A 36 -0.45 -21.90 7.13
N GLY A 37 -1.55 -21.85 6.39
CA GLY A 37 -2.76 -22.64 6.65
C GLY A 37 -3.57 -22.18 7.87
N LEU A 38 -3.25 -21.02 8.45
CA LEU A 38 -3.98 -20.45 9.61
C LEU A 38 -5.34 -19.87 9.19
N THR A 39 -5.54 -19.65 7.90
CA THR A 39 -6.83 -19.35 7.27
C THR A 39 -6.89 -20.06 5.92
N LYS A 40 -8.10 -20.48 5.51
CA LYS A 40 -8.32 -21.30 4.31
C LYS A 40 -9.10 -20.58 3.22
N ASP A 41 -9.38 -19.29 3.40
CA ASP A 41 -10.13 -18.53 2.42
C ASP A 41 -9.32 -18.38 1.11
N PRO A 42 -9.79 -18.95 -0.01
CA PRO A 42 -9.05 -18.94 -1.27
C PRO A 42 -8.87 -17.54 -1.85
N ARG A 43 -9.70 -16.56 -1.45
CA ARG A 43 -9.55 -15.15 -1.85
C ARG A 43 -8.19 -14.59 -1.42
N PHE A 44 -7.59 -15.14 -0.37
CA PHE A 44 -6.29 -14.68 0.13
C PHE A 44 -5.09 -15.18 -0.68
N ALA A 45 -5.25 -16.18 -1.55
CA ALA A 45 -4.17 -16.70 -2.39
C ALA A 45 -3.57 -15.63 -3.32
N ASN A 46 -4.42 -14.73 -3.81
CA ASN A 46 -4.06 -13.71 -4.78
C ASN A 46 -3.57 -12.40 -4.15
N LEU A 47 -3.61 -12.26 -2.82
CA LEU A 47 -3.21 -11.04 -2.13
C LEU A 47 -1.73 -10.69 -2.32
N ILE A 48 -0.88 -11.66 -2.66
CA ILE A 48 0.52 -11.42 -2.99
C ILE A 48 0.68 -10.47 -4.18
N TYR A 49 -0.24 -10.48 -5.15
CA TYR A 49 -0.21 -9.55 -6.28
C TYR A 49 -0.52 -8.12 -5.84
N SER A 50 -1.46 -7.95 -4.88
CA SER A 50 -1.77 -6.66 -4.30
C SER A 50 -0.58 -6.08 -3.50
N VAL A 51 0.18 -6.92 -2.79
CA VAL A 51 1.42 -6.46 -2.13
C VAL A 51 2.42 -5.90 -3.14
N LYS A 52 2.64 -6.62 -4.25
CA LYS A 52 3.53 -6.16 -5.33
C LYS A 52 3.03 -4.85 -5.95
N ALA A 53 1.72 -4.72 -6.17
CA ALA A 53 1.12 -3.50 -6.69
C ALA A 53 1.33 -2.30 -5.77
N CYS A 54 1.16 -2.47 -4.44
CA CYS A 54 1.46 -1.42 -3.46
C CYS A 54 2.91 -0.95 -3.55
N GLY A 55 3.87 -1.89 -3.63
CA GLY A 55 5.29 -1.56 -3.78
C GLY A 55 5.60 -0.84 -5.09
N ALA A 56 5.08 -1.34 -6.22
CA ALA A 56 5.31 -0.76 -7.54
C ALA A 56 4.72 0.66 -7.65
N ASN A 57 3.53 0.89 -7.10
CA ASN A 57 2.90 2.20 -7.10
C ASN A 57 3.67 3.19 -6.22
N ALA A 58 4.13 2.77 -5.04
CA ALA A 58 4.97 3.59 -4.18
C ALA A 58 6.29 3.97 -4.86
N SER A 59 7.01 2.99 -5.45
CA SER A 59 8.27 3.23 -6.17
C SER A 59 8.07 4.23 -7.30
N ARG A 60 7.04 4.02 -8.14
CA ARG A 60 6.74 4.91 -9.26
C ARG A 60 6.42 6.33 -8.80
N ALA A 61 5.70 6.48 -7.70
CA ALA A 61 5.35 7.79 -7.18
C ALA A 61 6.57 8.56 -6.67
N ILE A 62 7.49 7.86 -5.99
CA ILE A 62 8.77 8.43 -5.53
C ILE A 62 9.66 8.79 -6.72
N GLU A 63 9.83 7.87 -7.68
CA GLU A 63 10.69 8.07 -8.86
C GLU A 63 10.26 9.26 -9.72
N LYS A 64 8.95 9.52 -9.80
CA LYS A 64 8.38 10.60 -10.61
C LYS A 64 8.07 11.87 -9.81
N ASP A 65 8.27 11.84 -8.49
CA ASP A 65 7.80 12.84 -7.53
C ASP A 65 6.35 13.28 -7.81
N LYS A 66 5.50 12.30 -8.13
CA LYS A 66 4.11 12.52 -8.56
C LYS A 66 3.24 11.30 -8.30
N ILE A 67 2.01 11.53 -7.86
CA ILE A 67 0.97 10.50 -7.65
C ILE A 67 0.13 10.34 -8.92
#